data_AF-A0A9E2EZW1-F1
#
_entry.id   AF-A0A9E2EZW1-F1
#
_cell.length_a   1.000
_cell.length_b   1.000
_cell.length_c   1.000
_cell.angle_alpha   90.00
_cell.angle_beta   90.00
_cell.angle_gamma   90.00
#
_symmetry.space_group_name_H-M   'P 1'
#
loop_
_entity.id
_entity.type
_entity.pdbx_description
1 polymer ?
#
loop_
_entity_poly.entity_id
_entity_poly.type
_entity_poly.pdbx_seq_one_letter_code
_entity_poly.pdbx_strand_id
1 'polypeptide(L)'
;MKVLSGLCALMVCCASVNAGELDLSFNSDAVRVFYVHDFVNSDLSGDLGLVTNSDRGNVVNVSVFLKGLASDGVNPLQAGLG
;
A
#
# COMPACT_ATOMS: atom_id res chain seq x y z
N MET A 1 -20.45 10.73 5.81
CA MET A 1 -19.79 11.87 5.14
C MET A 1 -18.29 11.97 5.41
N LYS A 2 -17.82 11.92 6.67
CA LYS A 2 -16.39 12.05 7.02
C LYS A 2 -15.49 10.94 6.41
N VAL A 3 -15.99 9.72 6.31
CA VAL A 3 -15.27 8.57 5.71
C VAL A 3 -15.10 8.74 4.21
N LEU A 4 -16.13 9.25 3.52
CA LEU A 4 -16.10 9.48 2.07
C LEU A 4 -15.13 10.60 1.70
N SER A 5 -15.07 11.67 2.48
CA SER A 5 -14.08 12.74 2.29
C SER A 5 -12.65 12.27 2.57
N GLY A 6 -12.46 11.35 3.53
CA GLY A 6 -11.15 10.72 3.78
C GLY A 6 -10.69 9.87 2.60
N LEU A 7 -11.59 9.07 2.03
CA LEU A 7 -11.31 8.24 0.86
C LEU A 7 -10.95 9.09 -0.38
N CYS A 8 -11.71 10.17 -0.62
CA CYS A 8 -11.40 11.09 -1.72
C CYS A 8 -10.06 11.82 -1.53
N ALA A 9 -9.70 12.23 -0.31
CA ALA A 9 -8.40 12.83 -0.04
C ALA A 9 -7.25 11.85 -0.31
N LEU A 10 -7.44 10.57 0.06
CA LEU A 10 -6.47 9.52 -0.19
C LEU A 10 -6.29 9.24 -1.68
N MET A 11 -7.39 9.20 -2.45
CA MET A 11 -7.35 9.06 -3.90
C MET A 11 -6.68 10.25 -4.61
N VAL A 12 -6.86 11.48 -4.11
CA VAL A 12 -6.20 12.68 -4.67
C VAL A 12 -4.69 12.68 -4.39
N CYS A 13 -4.25 12.14 -3.25
CA CYS A 13 -2.82 11.98 -2.96
C CYS A 13 -2.15 10.87 -3.81
N CYS A 14 -2.90 9.84 -4.23
CA CYS A 14 -2.40 8.79 -5.10
C CYS A 14 -2.40 9.17 -6.60
N ALA A 15 -3.15 10.20 -7.00
CA ALA A 15 -3.32 10.58 -8.41
C ALA A 15 -2.05 11.16 -9.07
N SER A 16 -1.05 11.56 -8.29
CA SER A 16 0.19 12.19 -8.77
C SER A 16 1.40 11.25 -8.81
N VAL A 17 1.27 10.00 -8.36
CA VAL A 17 2.41 9.07 -8.30
C VAL A 17 2.36 8.09 -9.45
N ASN A 18 3.31 8.25 -10.37
CA ASN A 18 3.62 7.27 -11.40
C ASN A 18 3.97 5.92 -10.75
N ALA A 19 3.26 4.86 -11.15
CA ALA A 19 3.46 3.45 -10.83
C ALA A 19 3.39 3.10 -9.31
N GLY A 20 2.17 2.90 -8.84
CA GLY A 20 1.92 2.27 -7.54
C GLY A 20 0.59 1.52 -7.53
N GLU A 21 0.53 0.38 -6.85
CA GLU A 21 -0.70 -0.39 -6.63
C GLU A 21 -1.47 0.20 -5.44
N LEU A 22 -2.78 0.39 -5.58
CA LEU A 22 -3.66 0.80 -4.49
C LEU A 22 -4.72 -0.27 -4.27
N ASP A 23 -4.69 -0.93 -3.13
CA ASP A 23 -5.69 -1.91 -2.69
C ASP A 23 -6.55 -1.30 -1.57
N LEU A 24 -7.87 -1.35 -1.76
CA LEU A 24 -8.88 -0.88 -0.82
C LEU A 24 -9.84 -2.03 -0.51
N SER A 25 -9.92 -2.39 0.77
CA SER A 25 -10.81 -3.46 1.23
C SER A 25 -11.69 -2.97 2.37
N PHE A 26 -13.00 -3.20 2.25
CA PHE A 26 -14.00 -2.75 3.21
C PHE A 26 -14.83 -3.93 3.70
N ASN A 27 -15.05 -3.99 5.01
CA ASN A 27 -16.01 -4.88 5.66
C ASN A 27 -16.88 -4.06 6.64
N SER A 28 -17.91 -4.68 7.22
CA SER A 28 -18.80 -4.05 8.19
C SER A 28 -18.09 -3.50 9.44
N ASP A 29 -16.94 -4.07 9.79
CA ASP A 29 -16.18 -3.80 11.00
C ASP A 29 -14.75 -3.29 10.73
N ALA A 30 -14.31 -3.29 9.46
CA ALA A 30 -12.93 -2.99 9.11
C ALA A 30 -12.77 -2.24 7.78
N VAL A 31 -11.78 -1.37 7.72
CA VAL A 31 -11.29 -0.72 6.51
C VAL A 31 -9.80 -0.98 6.38
N ARG A 32 -9.37 -1.46 5.21
CA ARG A 32 -7.96 -1.58 4.84
C ARG A 32 -7.67 -0.71 3.64
N VAL A 33 -6.59 0.03 3.75
CA VAL A 33 -5.96 0.78 2.67
C VAL A 33 -4.52 0.29 2.58
N PHE A 34 -4.09 -0.13 1.41
CA PHE A 34 -2.73 -0.55 1.15
C PHE A 34 -2.25 0.11 -0.13
N TYR A 35 -1.08 0.74 -0.07
CA TYR A 35 -0.48 1.45 -1.18
C TYR A 35 0.95 0.95 -1.36
N VAL A 36 1.25 0.46 -2.56
CA VAL A 36 2.60 0.09 -2.99
C VAL A 36 3.11 1.16 -3.92
N HIS A 37 4.36 1.56 -3.75
CA HIS A 37 5.06 2.47 -4.64
C HIS A 37 6.27 1.79 -5.27
N ASP A 38 6.34 1.80 -6.59
CA ASP A 38 7.50 1.35 -7.33
C ASP A 38 8.38 2.54 -7.70
N PHE A 39 9.63 2.54 -7.22
CA PHE A 39 10.57 3.59 -7.54
C PHE A 39 11.07 3.39 -8.97
N VAL A 40 10.67 4.29 -9.87
CA VAL A 40 10.99 4.21 -11.30
C VAL A 40 12.50 4.06 -11.52
N ASN A 41 12.89 3.12 -12.40
CA ASN A 41 14.27 2.76 -12.71
C ASN A 41 15.07 2.14 -11.54
N SER A 42 14.39 1.55 -10.57
CA SER A 42 15.02 0.81 -9.47
C SER A 42 14.23 -0.47 -9.19
N ASP A 43 14.93 -1.47 -8.67
CA ASP A 43 14.30 -2.65 -8.07
C ASP A 43 13.72 -2.33 -6.68
N LEU A 44 13.83 -1.10 -6.21
CA LEU A 44 13.28 -0.66 -4.94
C LEU A 44 11.76 -0.46 -5.03
N SER A 45 11.06 -0.96 -4.02
CA SER A 45 9.65 -0.74 -3.81
C SER A 45 9.39 -0.45 -2.33
N GLY A 46 8.30 0.23 -2.03
CA GLY A 46 7.87 0.45 -0.66
C GLY A 46 6.36 0.34 -0.56
N ASP A 47 5.88 0.00 0.63
CA ASP A 47 4.45 -0.06 0.90
C ASP A 47 4.06 0.69 2.17
N LEU A 48 2.79 1.11 2.17
CA LEU A 48 2.12 1.76 3.28
C LEU A 48 0.74 1.12 3.44
N GLY A 49 0.53 0.48 4.59
CA GLY A 49 -0.73 -0.13 4.98
C GLY A 49 -1.37 0.57 6.17
N LEU A 50 -2.68 0.76 6.11
CA LEU A 50 -3.53 1.14 7.24
C LEU A 50 -4.70 0.16 7.33
N VAL A 51 -4.86 -0.48 8.48
CA VAL A 51 -6.04 -1.25 8.83
C VAL A 51 -6.70 -0.62 10.04
N THR A 52 -7.97 -0.27 9.92
CA THR A 52 -8.81 0.17 11.03
C THR A 52 -9.88 -0.88 11.25
N ASN A 53 -10.00 -1.37 12.48
CA ASN A 53 -11.06 -2.26 12.90
C ASN A 53 -11.73 -1.70 14.16
N SER A 54 -13.06 -1.74 14.23
CA SER A 54 -13.82 -1.15 15.34
C SER A 54 -13.49 -1.77 16.70
N ASP A 55 -13.14 -3.05 16.72
CA ASP A 55 -13.00 -3.84 17.95
C ASP A 55 -11.53 -4.07 18.30
N ARG A 56 -10.66 -4.11 17.29
CA ARG A 56 -9.22 -4.44 17.42
C ARG A 56 -8.31 -3.22 17.26
N GLY A 57 -8.86 -2.06 16.93
CA GLY A 57 -8.12 -0.81 16.79
C GLY A 57 -7.44 -0.65 15.43
N ASN A 58 -6.36 0.11 15.41
CA ASN A 58 -5.69 0.54 14.19
C ASN A 58 -4.28 -0.05 14.09
N VAL A 59 -3.92 -0.55 12.91
CA VAL A 59 -2.58 -1.02 12.57
C VAL A 59 -2.07 -0.22 11.38
N VAL A 60 -0.85 0.29 11.50
CA VAL A 60 -0.11 0.93 10.42
C VAL A 60 1.11 0.06 10.13
N ASN A 61 1.36 -0.20 8.85
CA ASN A 61 2.55 -0.90 8.37
C ASN A 61 3.23 -0.02 7.31
N VAL A 62 4.55 -0.01 7.35
CA VAL A 62 5.39 0.71 6.40
C VAL A 62 6.56 -0.21 6.10
N SER A 63 6.75 -0.54 4.84
CA SER A 63 7.84 -1.44 4.43
C SER A 63 8.61 -0.87 3.26
N VAL A 64 9.87 -1.28 3.14
CA VAL A 64 10.71 -1.01 1.98
C VAL A 64 11.45 -2.29 1.61
N PHE A 65 11.43 -2.65 0.34
CA PHE A 65 11.95 -3.92 -0.13
C PHE A 65 12.52 -3.82 -1.55
N LEU A 66 13.49 -4.69 -1.83
CA LEU A 66 14.03 -4.89 -3.17
C LEU A 66 13.22 -5.99 -3.85
N LYS A 67 12.83 -5.76 -5.10
CA LYS A 67 12.28 -6.72 -6.05
C LYS A 67 13.43 -7.29 -6.91
N GLY A 68 13.15 -8.29 -7.74
CA GLY A 68 14.10 -8.76 -8.76
C GLY A 68 15.37 -9.47 -8.26
N LEU A 69 15.51 -9.75 -6.95
CA LEU A 69 16.77 -10.24 -6.37
C LEU A 69 17.32 -11.55 -6.98
N ALA A 70 16.45 -12.36 -7.61
CA ALA A 70 16.84 -13.62 -8.24
C ALA A 70 16.03 -13.97 -9.51
N SER A 71 15.01 -13.18 -9.86
CA SER A 71 14.16 -13.42 -11.04
C SER A 71 13.35 -12.16 -11.34
N ASP A 72 13.30 -11.77 -12.61
CA ASP A 72 12.47 -10.67 -13.12
C ASP A 72 11.14 -11.17 -13.70
N GLY A 73 10.72 -12.39 -13.31
CA GLY A 73 9.47 -13.00 -13.76
C GLY A 73 8.24 -12.39 -13.09
N VAL A 74 7.07 -13.01 -13.33
CA VAL A 74 5.76 -12.57 -12.81
C VAL A 74 5.72 -12.49 -11.28
N ASN A 75 6.53 -13.28 -10.58
CA ASN A 75 6.66 -13.27 -9.13
C ASN A 75 8.15 -13.16 -8.76
N PRO A 76 8.73 -11.95 -8.83
CA PRO A 76 10.13 -11.77 -8.54
C PRO A 76 10.40 -12.05 -7.05
N LEU A 77 11.60 -12.51 -6.72
CA LEU A 77 11.99 -12.65 -5.31
C LEU A 77 12.11 -11.25 -4.69
N GLN A 78 11.47 -11.05 -3.54
CA GLN A 78 11.45 -9.78 -2.83
C GLN A 78 11.99 -9.95 -1.41
N ALA A 79 12.76 -8.98 -0.92
CA ALA A 79 13.23 -8.95 0.47
C ALA A 79 13.40 -7.51 0.96
N GLY A 80 13.09 -7.27 2.23
CA GLY A 80 13.12 -5.92 2.78
C GLY A 80 12.88 -5.87 4.28
N LEU A 81 12.59 -4.65 4.74
CA LEU A 81 12.33 -4.31 6.14
C LEU A 81 10.93 -3.71 6.25
N GLY A 82 10.14 -4.14 7.23
CA GLY A 82 8.77 -3.69 7.49
C GLY A 82 8.21 -4.30 8.77
#